data_AF-A0A928PA88-F1
#
_entry.id   AF-A0A928PA88-F1
#
_cell.length_a   1.000
_cell.length_b   1.000
_cell.length_c   1.000
_cell.angle_alpha   90.00
_cell.angle_beta   90.00
_cell.angle_gamma   90.00
#
_symmetry.space_group_name_H-M   'P 1'
#
loop_
_entity.id
_entity.type
_entity.pdbx_description
1 polymer ?
#
loop_
_entity_poly.entity_id
_entity_poly.type
_entity_poly.pdbx_seq_one_letter_code
_entity_poly.pdbx_strand_id
1 'polypeptide(L)'
;MSAITIDFEKTMRQAAQLDSCADKLRRMTANEYARSMQTLANAWKSDSASAFFGKGELLHRNINNTANDLEVIANNLRRAARRIYEAEKKAEEIAKQRAAKG
;
A
#
# COMPACT_ATOMS: atom_id res chain seq x y z
N MET A 1 -27.74 7.19 -2.93
CA MET A 1 -26.25 7.29 -2.89
C MET A 1 -25.82 8.22 -4.01
N SER A 2 -24.96 9.22 -3.74
CA SER A 2 -24.42 10.11 -4.76
C SER A 2 -23.18 9.49 -5.42
N ALA A 3 -22.86 9.89 -6.66
CA ALA A 3 -21.62 9.48 -7.36
C ALA A 3 -20.37 9.75 -6.51
N ILE A 4 -20.36 10.87 -5.79
CA ILE A 4 -19.33 11.29 -4.83
C ILE A 4 -19.07 10.23 -3.75
N THR A 5 -20.13 9.68 -3.17
CA THR A 5 -20.00 8.64 -2.12
C THR A 5 -19.44 7.35 -2.72
N ILE A 6 -19.86 7.00 -3.94
CA ILE A 6 -19.39 5.81 -4.65
C ILE A 6 -17.89 5.91 -4.96
N ASP A 7 -17.44 7.06 -5.47
CA ASP A 7 -16.03 7.29 -5.79
C ASP A 7 -15.15 7.30 -4.53
N PHE A 8 -15.62 7.93 -3.45
CA PHE A 8 -14.93 7.88 -2.15
C PHE A 8 -14.73 6.44 -1.66
N GLU A 9 -15.80 5.65 -1.60
CA GLU A 9 -15.73 4.27 -1.15
C GLU A 9 -14.84 3.41 -2.06
N LYS A 10 -14.89 3.64 -3.38
CA LYS A 10 -14.04 2.95 -4.35
C LYS A 10 -12.56 3.26 -4.08
N THR A 11 -12.19 4.51 -3.88
CA THR A 11 -10.80 4.90 -3.55
C THR A 11 -10.35 4.30 -2.22
N MET A 12 -11.23 4.27 -1.21
CA MET A 12 -10.92 3.63 0.08
C MET A 12 -10.65 2.13 -0.07
N ARG A 13 -11.43 1.43 -0.91
CA ARG A 13 -11.19 0.01 -1.23
C ARG A 13 -9.86 -0.21 -1.96
N GLN A 14 -9.51 0.65 -2.92
CA GLN A 14 -8.22 0.58 -3.62
C GLN A 14 -7.04 0.77 -2.65
N ALA A 15 -7.14 1.73 -1.72
CA ALA A 15 -6.14 1.93 -0.69
C ALA A 15 -5.99 0.71 0.24
N ALA A 16 -7.09 0.02 0.57
CA ALA A 16 -7.03 -1.21 1.37
C ALA A 16 -6.39 -2.40 0.60
N GLN A 17 -6.58 -2.46 -0.72
CA GLN A 17 -5.91 -3.47 -1.55
C GLN A 17 -4.39 -3.27 -1.58
N LEU A 18 -3.92 -2.02 -1.62
CA LEU A 18 -2.49 -1.70 -1.56
C LEU A 18 -1.88 -2.12 -0.21
N ASP A 19 -2.54 -1.82 0.91
CA ASP A 19 -2.12 -2.29 2.24
C ASP A 19 -2.02 -3.83 2.28
N SER A 20 -3.04 -4.53 1.75
CA SER A 20 -3.04 -6.00 1.70
C SER A 20 -1.87 -6.56 0.88
N CYS A 21 -1.51 -5.90 -0.22
CA CYS A 21 -0.34 -6.27 -1.02
C CYS A 21 0.97 -6.02 -0.26
N ALA A 22 1.11 -4.88 0.42
CA ALA A 22 2.28 -4.58 1.25
C ALA A 22 2.45 -5.61 2.36
N ASP A 23 1.38 -5.97 3.05
CA ASP A 23 1.38 -7.00 4.11
C ASP A 23 1.81 -8.37 3.58
N LYS A 24 1.33 -8.76 2.39
CA LYS A 24 1.74 -10.03 1.76
C LYS A 24 3.23 -10.04 1.44
N LEU A 25 3.77 -8.94 0.92
CA LEU A 25 5.20 -8.81 0.64
C LEU A 25 6.02 -8.95 1.94
N ARG A 26 5.64 -8.26 3.01
CA ARG A 26 6.31 -8.35 4.32
C ARG A 26 6.26 -9.75 4.91
N ARG A 27 5.11 -10.44 4.80
CA ARG A 27 4.97 -11.82 5.31
C ARG A 27 5.81 -12.82 4.52
N MET A 28 5.84 -12.68 3.19
CA MET A 28 6.65 -13.52 2.31
C MET A 28 8.15 -13.37 2.63
N THR A 29 8.63 -12.14 2.85
CA THR A 29 10.04 -11.90 3.17
C THR A 29 10.41 -12.38 4.58
N ALA A 30 9.55 -12.12 5.57
CA ALA A 30 9.79 -12.53 6.96
C ALA A 30 9.78 -14.06 7.16
N ASN A 31 9.03 -14.80 6.34
CA ASN A 31 8.84 -16.24 6.54
C ASN A 31 9.59 -17.08 5.49
N GLU A 32 9.05 -17.16 4.27
CA GLU A 32 9.47 -18.11 3.24
C GLU A 32 10.86 -17.78 2.72
N TYR A 33 11.11 -16.49 2.47
CA TYR A 33 12.40 -16.00 2.02
C TYR A 33 13.49 -16.22 3.08
N ALA A 34 13.26 -15.77 4.32
CA ALA A 34 14.20 -15.93 5.43
C ALA A 34 14.54 -17.40 5.69
N ARG A 35 13.53 -18.28 5.70
CA ARG A 35 13.73 -19.73 5.86
C ARG A 35 14.57 -20.33 4.72
N SER A 36 14.31 -19.92 3.49
CA SER A 36 15.05 -20.40 2.32
C SER A 36 16.51 -19.96 2.35
N MET A 37 16.75 -18.68 2.68
CA MET A 37 18.12 -18.16 2.83
C MET A 37 18.88 -18.84 3.96
N GLN A 38 18.24 -19.08 5.11
CA GLN A 38 18.88 -19.80 6.22
C GLN A 38 19.23 -21.24 5.85
N THR A 39 18.35 -21.94 5.14
CA THR A 39 18.58 -23.33 4.69
C THR A 39 19.75 -23.38 3.73
N LEU A 40 19.80 -22.47 2.74
CA LEU A 40 20.91 -22.35 1.81
C LEU A 40 22.22 -22.00 2.53
N ALA A 41 22.18 -21.08 3.48
CA ALA A 41 23.37 -20.66 4.22
C ALA A 41 24.00 -21.80 5.03
N ASN A 42 23.19 -22.77 5.48
CA ASN A 42 23.68 -23.93 6.21
C ASN A 42 24.31 -24.98 5.29
N ALA A 43 23.74 -25.19 4.10
CA ALA A 43 24.18 -26.24 3.17
C ALA A 43 25.27 -25.79 2.19
N TRP A 44 25.36 -24.49 1.88
CA TRP A 44 26.24 -23.96 0.84
C TRP A 44 27.30 -23.02 1.42
N LYS A 45 28.53 -23.52 1.54
CA LYS A 45 29.71 -22.80 2.05
C LYS A 45 30.79 -22.67 0.95
N SER A 46 30.64 -21.70 0.07
CA SER A 46 31.67 -21.35 -0.93
C SER A 46 31.69 -19.85 -1.22
N ASP A 47 32.72 -19.35 -1.88
CA ASP A 47 32.84 -17.92 -2.23
C ASP A 47 31.68 -17.44 -3.12
N SER A 48 31.21 -18.29 -4.03
CA SER A 48 30.01 -18.03 -4.83
C SER A 48 28.72 -17.92 -4.00
N ALA A 49 28.65 -18.57 -2.84
CA ALA A 49 27.52 -18.46 -1.93
C ALA A 49 27.44 -17.05 -1.33
N SER A 50 28.57 -16.44 -0.96
CA SER A 50 28.62 -15.06 -0.44
C SER A 50 28.02 -14.06 -1.42
N ALA A 51 28.41 -14.14 -2.71
CA ALA A 51 27.87 -13.27 -3.76
C ALA A 51 26.36 -13.47 -3.97
N PHE A 52 25.88 -14.72 -3.87
CA PHE A 52 24.45 -15.03 -3.94
C PHE A 52 23.67 -14.42 -2.77
N PHE A 53 24.14 -14.59 -1.53
CA PHE A 53 23.50 -14.00 -0.35
C PHE A 53 23.48 -12.48 -0.41
N GLY A 54 24.53 -11.84 -0.93
CA GLY A 54 24.55 -10.40 -1.16
C GLY A 54 23.43 -9.92 -2.10
N LYS A 55 23.18 -10.67 -3.19
CA LYS A 55 22.03 -10.40 -4.09
C LYS A 55 20.70 -10.67 -3.40
N GLY A 56 20.65 -11.68 -2.53
CA GLY A 56 19.52 -11.97 -1.68
C GLY A 56 19.14 -10.79 -0.80
N GLU A 57 20.07 -10.27 -0.02
CA GLU A 57 19.84 -9.11 0.86
C GLU A 57 19.40 -7.86 0.07
N LEU A 58 19.94 -7.66 -1.14
CA LEU A 58 19.45 -6.59 -2.02
C LEU A 58 17.98 -6.81 -2.42
N LEU A 59 17.61 -8.03 -2.82
CA LEU A 59 16.23 -8.37 -3.15
C LEU A 59 15.29 -8.17 -1.94
N HIS A 60 15.70 -8.63 -0.76
CA HIS A 60 14.94 -8.45 0.48
C HIS A 60 14.67 -6.96 0.78
N ARG A 61 15.70 -6.12 0.69
CA ARG A 61 15.55 -4.66 0.84
C ARG A 61 14.61 -4.07 -0.21
N ASN A 62 14.74 -4.46 -1.47
CA ASN A 62 13.87 -3.97 -2.54
C ASN A 62 12.40 -4.34 -2.29
N ILE A 63 12.11 -5.56 -1.82
CA ILE A 63 10.74 -5.97 -1.50
C ILE A 63 10.18 -5.11 -0.35
N ASN A 64 10.97 -4.87 0.71
CA ASN A 64 10.54 -4.04 1.83
C ASN A 64 10.31 -2.58 1.42
N ASN A 65 11.14 -2.04 0.53
CA ASN A 65 10.95 -0.69 -0.02
C ASN A 65 9.65 -0.62 -0.85
N THR A 66 9.39 -1.60 -1.72
CA THR A 66 8.14 -1.67 -2.47
C THR A 66 6.92 -1.76 -1.56
N ALA A 67 6.98 -2.55 -0.47
CA ALA A 67 5.90 -2.62 0.50
C ALA A 67 5.65 -1.26 1.18
N ASN A 68 6.71 -0.53 1.54
CA ASN A 68 6.60 0.81 2.10
C ASN A 68 5.99 1.81 1.11
N ASP A 69 6.39 1.75 -0.17
CA ASP A 69 5.83 2.63 -1.21
C ASP A 69 4.32 2.40 -1.40
N LEU A 70 3.87 1.13 -1.35
CA LEU A 70 2.45 0.79 -1.42
C LEU A 70 1.66 1.42 -0.26
N GLU A 71 2.17 1.35 0.97
CA GLU A 71 1.55 1.96 2.17
C GLU A 71 1.49 3.49 2.05
N VAL A 72 2.55 4.12 1.54
CA VAL A 72 2.60 5.58 1.29
C VAL A 72 1.53 5.98 0.27
N ILE A 73 1.43 5.25 -0.85
CA ILE A 73 0.42 5.51 -1.89
C ILE A 73 -0.99 5.31 -1.33
N ALA A 74 -1.22 4.24 -0.56
CA ALA A 74 -2.52 3.98 0.09
C ALA A 74 -2.93 5.13 1.03
N ASN A 75 -2.01 5.65 1.83
CA ASN A 75 -2.26 6.80 2.70
C ASN A 75 -2.60 8.06 1.90
N ASN A 76 -1.86 8.33 0.82
CA ASN A 76 -2.14 9.46 -0.07
C ASN A 76 -3.52 9.37 -0.72
N LEU A 77 -3.94 8.18 -1.17
CA LEU A 77 -5.29 7.94 -1.69
C LEU A 77 -6.37 8.25 -0.64
N ARG A 78 -6.21 7.75 0.59
CA ARG A 78 -7.16 8.02 1.69
C ARG A 78 -7.27 9.52 1.99
N ARG A 79 -6.14 10.23 2.00
CA ARG A 79 -6.11 11.69 2.24
C ARG A 79 -6.80 12.46 1.11
N ALA A 80 -6.51 12.11 -0.14
CA ALA A 80 -7.12 12.75 -1.30
C ALA A 80 -8.65 12.52 -1.32
N ALA A 81 -9.08 11.27 -1.12
CA ALA A 81 -10.50 10.90 -1.11
C ALA A 81 -11.29 11.69 -0.04
N ARG A 82 -10.76 11.79 1.19
CA ARG A 82 -11.41 12.56 2.26
C ARG A 82 -11.56 14.04 1.92
N ARG A 83 -10.48 14.65 1.40
CA ARG A 83 -10.49 16.07 1.01
C ARG A 83 -11.54 16.37 -0.06
N ILE A 84 -11.63 15.52 -1.08
CA ILE A 84 -12.60 15.66 -2.17
C ILE A 84 -14.02 15.51 -1.62
N TYR A 85 -14.27 14.44 -0.86
CA TYR A 85 -15.59 14.17 -0.28
C TYR A 85 -16.09 15.32 0.63
N GLU A 86 -15.21 15.85 1.49
CA GLU A 86 -15.54 16.98 2.37
C GLU A 86 -15.84 18.26 1.58
N ALA A 87 -15.03 18.55 0.55
CA ALA A 87 -15.22 19.72 -0.30
C ALA A 87 -16.56 19.66 -1.06
N GLU A 88 -16.89 18.50 -1.63
CA GLU A 88 -18.13 18.31 -2.37
C GLU A 88 -19.36 18.33 -1.47
N LYS A 89 -19.30 17.70 -0.28
CA LYS A 89 -20.40 17.76 0.70
C LYS A 89 -20.67 19.21 1.14
N LYS A 90 -19.61 20.01 1.33
CA LYS A 90 -19.75 21.43 1.65
C LYS A 90 -20.39 22.22 0.49
N ALA A 91 -20.01 21.93 -0.74
CA ALA A 91 -20.60 22.56 -1.92
C ALA A 91 -22.10 22.21 -2.06
N GLU A 92 -22.46 20.94 -1.82
CA GLU A 92 -23.86 20.47 -1.83
C GLU A 92 -24.71 21.20 -0.77
N GLU A 93 -24.18 21.37 0.44
CA GLU A 93 -24.86 22.09 1.52
C GLU A 93 -25.08 23.57 1.16
N ILE A 94 -24.06 24.24 0.62
CA ILE A 94 -24.18 25.63 0.17
C ILE A 94 -25.23 25.76 -0.95
N ALA A 95 -25.26 24.81 -1.90
CA ALA A 95 -26.24 24.80 -2.98
C ALA A 95 -27.67 24.64 -2.45
N LYS A 96 -27.89 23.72 -1.49
CA LYS A 96 -29.19 23.53 -0.82
C LYS A 96 -29.64 24.79 -0.09
N GLN A 97 -28.73 25.45 0.63
CA GLN A 97 -29.03 26.69 1.34
C GLN A 97 -29.39 27.84 0.39
N ARG A 98 -28.78 27.91 -0.80
CA ARG A 98 -29.13 28.89 -1.83
C ARG A 98 -30.50 28.59 -2.44
N ALA A 99 -30.78 27.32 -2.74
CA ALA A 99 -32.06 26.89 -3.29
C ALA A 99 -33.23 27.10 -2.32
N ALA A 100 -33.01 26.99 -1.00
CA ALA A 100 -34.04 27.23 0.00
C ALA A 100 -34.34 28.71 0.27
N LYS A 101 -33.52 29.64 -0.24
CA LYS A 101 -33.63 31.09 -0.04
C LYS A 101 -34.14 31.85 -1.28
N GLY A 102 -34.27 31.18 -2.42
CA GLY A 102 -34.85 31.72 -3.66
C GLY A 102 -36.22 31.12 -3.91
#